data_AF-A0A842Q0N4-F1
#
_entry.id   AF-A0A842Q0N4-F1
#
_cell.length_a   1.000
_cell.length_b   1.000
_cell.length_c   1.000
_cell.angle_alpha   90.00
_cell.angle_beta   90.00
_cell.angle_gamma   90.00
#
_symmetry.space_group_name_H-M   'P 1'
#
loop_
_entity.id
_entity.type
_entity.pdbx_description
1 polymer ?
#
loop_
_entity_poly.entity_id
_entity_poly.type
_entity_poly.pdbx_seq_one_letter_code
_entity_poly.pdbx_strand_id
1 'polypeptide(L)' 'MTTVTRPFVIWMTGLPCAGKTTIAKSLKKFITNLAVLDGDELREWLPTKNDFSKEGRSEHNRAVAHIAKLLLEHNISVCV' A
#
# COMPACT_ATOMS: atom_id res chain seq x y z
N MET A 1 -20.99 -8.68 -19.87
CA MET A 1 -20.50 -7.31 -19.61
C MET A 1 -19.39 -7.41 -18.59
N THR A 2 -18.13 -7.30 -19.00
CA THR A 2 -17.02 -7.13 -18.05
C THR A 2 -17.13 -5.72 -17.47
N THR A 3 -17.51 -5.62 -16.21
CA THR A 3 -17.46 -4.34 -15.48
C THR A 3 -16.00 -3.91 -15.45
N VAL A 4 -15.65 -2.87 -16.21
CA VAL A 4 -14.33 -2.22 -16.10
C VAL A 4 -14.30 -1.53 -14.75
N THR A 5 -13.76 -2.20 -13.74
CA THR A 5 -13.52 -1.59 -12.43
C THR A 5 -12.35 -0.63 -12.55
N ARG A 6 -12.60 0.67 -12.34
CA ARG A 6 -11.52 1.66 -12.28
C ARG A 6 -10.57 1.28 -11.13
N PRO A 7 -9.25 1.23 -11.36
CA PRO A 7 -8.30 0.93 -10.30
C PRO A 7 -8.31 2.07 -9.27
N PHE A 8 -8.04 1.73 -8.02
CA PHE A 8 -8.09 2.68 -6.89
C PHE A 8 -6.99 2.40 -5.87
N VAL A 9 -6.72 3.37 -5.00
CA VAL A 9 -5.81 3.23 -3.86
C VAL A 9 -6.58 3.42 -2.57
N ILE A 10 -6.45 2.47 -1.65
CA ILE A 10 -6.86 2.60 -0.26
C ILE A 10 -5.59 2.85 0.56
N TRP A 11 -5.51 4.00 1.22
CA TRP A 11 -4.38 4.34 2.09
C TRP A 11 -4.80 4.24 3.56
N MET A 12 -4.44 3.16 4.23
CA MET A 12 -4.78 2.96 5.63
C MET A 12 -3.78 3.67 6.54
N THR A 13 -4.30 4.33 7.56
CA THR A 13 -3.49 4.93 8.62
C THR A 13 -4.03 4.51 9.98
N GLY A 14 -3.17 4.53 10.99
CA GLY A 14 -3.54 4.14 12.35
C GLY A 14 -2.34 3.63 13.12
N LEU A 15 -2.52 3.48 14.44
CA LEU A 15 -1.49 3.00 15.35
C LEU A 15 -0.94 1.61 14.95
N PRO A 16 0.29 1.27 15.38
CA PRO A 16 0.76 -0.11 15.35
C PRO A 16 -0.27 -1.05 15.99
N CYS A 17 -0.44 -2.25 15.46
CA CYS A 17 -1.44 -3.23 15.91
C CYS A 17 -2.93 -2.82 15.79
N ALA A 18 -3.28 -1.71 15.13
CA ALA A 18 -4.68 -1.33 14.89
C ALA A 18 -5.45 -2.24 13.89
N GLY A 19 -4.83 -3.31 13.39
CA GLY A 19 -5.47 -4.28 12.50
C GLY A 19 -5.44 -3.94 11.00
N LYS A 20 -4.65 -2.93 10.57
CA LYS A 20 -4.54 -2.51 9.16
C LYS A 20 -4.24 -3.68 8.22
N THR A 21 -3.16 -4.42 8.47
CA THR A 21 -2.77 -5.59 7.67
C THR A 21 -3.85 -6.67 7.66
N THR A 22 -4.58 -6.86 8.76
CA THR A 22 -5.71 -7.80 8.84
C THR A 22 -6.83 -7.39 7.89
N ILE A 23 -7.19 -6.10 7.88
CA ILE A 23 -8.22 -5.55 6.99
C ILE A 23 -7.78 -5.66 5.52
N ALA A 24 -6.55 -5.26 5.17
CA ALA A 24 -6.03 -5.38 3.80
C ALA A 24 -6.05 -6.83 3.29
N LYS A 25 -5.60 -7.79 4.10
CA LYS A 25 -5.63 -9.22 3.75
C LYS A 25 -7.05 -9.75 3.57
N SER A 26 -8.01 -9.25 4.37
CA SER A 26 -9.42 -9.58 4.20
C SER A 26 -10.00 -8.99 2.92
N LEU A 27 -9.74 -7.72 2.63
CA LEU A 27 -10.16 -7.03 1.40
C LEU A 27 -9.67 -7.74 0.13
N LYS A 28 -8.45 -8.26 0.14
CA LYS A 28 -7.87 -9.03 -0.98
C LYS A 28 -8.68 -10.29 -1.34
N LYS A 29 -9.50 -10.83 -0.43
CA LYS A 29 -10.40 -11.96 -0.70
C LYS A 29 -11.63 -11.56 -1.53
N PHE A 30 -12.01 -10.28 -1.49
CA PHE A 30 -13.20 -9.76 -2.17
C PHE A 30 -12.87 -8.95 -3.43
N ILE A 31 -11.61 -8.50 -3.58
CA ILE A 31 -11.15 -7.69 -4.71
C ILE A 31 -10.05 -8.46 -5.46
N THR A 32 -10.41 -9.01 -6.61
CA THR A 32 -9.59 -9.94 -7.40
C THR A 32 -8.23 -9.35 -7.84
N ASN A 33 -8.15 -8.04 -8.08
CA ASN A 33 -6.93 -7.37 -8.55
C ASN A 33 -6.41 -6.32 -7.55
N LEU A 34 -6.24 -6.74 -6.28
CA LEU A 34 -5.74 -5.91 -5.19
C LEU A 34 -4.31 -6.30 -4.77
N ALA A 35 -3.36 -5.39 -4.98
CA ALA A 35 -2.04 -5.44 -4.36
C ALA A 35 -2.12 -4.90 -2.93
N VAL A 36 -1.45 -5.56 -1.99
CA VAL A 36 -1.31 -5.09 -0.61
C VAL A 36 0.15 -4.65 -0.43
N LEU A 37 0.34 -3.40 -0.04
CA LEU A 37 1.63 -2.76 0.19
C LEU A 37 1.80 -2.56 1.70
N ASP A 38 2.26 -3.61 2.39
CA ASP A 38 2.46 -3.54 3.84
C ASP A 38 3.68 -2.66 4.16
N GLY A 39 3.46 -1.64 5.01
CA GLY A 39 4.49 -0.67 5.35
C GLY A 39 5.68 -1.27 6.12
N ASP A 40 5.47 -2.32 6.90
CA ASP A 40 6.56 -2.98 7.62
C ASP A 40 7.38 -3.83 6.66
N GLU A 41 6.73 -4.61 5.78
CA GLU A 41 7.42 -5.37 4.72
C GLU A 41 8.20 -4.42 3.80
N LEU A 42 7.55 -3.38 3.26
CA LEU A 42 8.20 -2.41 2.36
C LEU A 42 9.33 -1.64 3.02
N ARG A 43 9.28 -1.44 4.34
CA ARG A 43 10.36 -0.79 5.06
C ARG A 43 11.64 -1.60 5.03
N GLU A 44 11.58 -2.93 4.97
CA GLU A 44 12.79 -3.76 4.84
C GLU A 44 13.45 -3.62 3.46
N TRP A 45 12.66 -3.39 2.41
CA TRP A 45 13.12 -3.31 1.02
C TRP A 45 13.55 -1.92 0.59
N LEU A 46 12.95 -0.88 1.17
CA LEU A 46 13.21 0.50 0.76
C LEU A 46 14.50 1.06 1.39
N PRO A 47 15.22 1.96 0.70
CA PRO A 47 16.46 2.57 1.21
C PRO A 47 16.30 3.28 2.56
N THR A 48 15.07 3.68 2.90
CA THR A 48 14.69 4.37 4.15
C THR A 48 14.56 3.44 5.36
N LYS A 49 14.93 2.15 5.25
CA LYS A 49 14.75 1.12 6.28
C LYS A 49 15.23 1.51 7.68
N ASN A 50 16.35 2.22 7.76
CA ASN A 50 16.98 2.62 9.02
C ASN A 50 16.63 4.05 9.45
N ASP A 51 15.92 4.81 8.62
CA ASP A 51 15.59 6.21 8.89
C ASP A 51 14.14 6.34 9.39
N PHE A 52 14.01 6.54 10.70
CA PHE A 52 12.73 6.74 11.40
C PHE A 52 12.47 8.21 11.76
N SER A 53 13.30 9.13 11.25
CA SER A 53 13.06 10.57 11.37
C SER A 53 11.75 10.97 10.71
N LYS A 54 11.31 12.21 10.91
CA LYS A 54 10.13 12.74 10.22
C LYS A 54 10.36 12.75 8.70
N GLU A 55 11.56 13.12 8.29
CA GLU A 55 12.02 13.20 6.91
C GLU A 55 12.10 11.80 6.29
N GLY A 56 12.70 10.84 7.00
CA GLY A 56 12.78 9.44 6.58
C GLY A 56 11.42 8.77 6.42
N ARG A 57 10.47 9.06 7.32
CA ARG A 57 9.07 8.62 7.16
C ARG A 57 8.40 9.26 5.95
N SER A 58 8.68 10.54 5.69
CA SER A 58 8.14 11.24 4.52
C SER A 58 8.68 10.66 3.21
N GLU A 59 9.98 10.36 3.15
CA GLU A 59 10.61 9.75 1.98
C GLU A 59 10.13 8.32 1.76
N HIS A 60 10.02 7.53 2.84
CA HIS A 60 9.42 6.20 2.78
C HIS A 60 8.01 6.25 2.20
N ASN A 61 7.15 7.12 2.71
CA ASN A 61 5.77 7.26 2.21
C ASN A 61 5.73 7.73 0.74
N ARG A 62 6.67 8.60 0.31
CA ARG A 62 6.80 8.99 -1.11
C ARG A 62 7.14 7.80 -2.00
N ALA A 63 8.07 6.95 -1.58
CA ALA A 63 8.43 5.74 -2.32
C ALA A 63 7.24 4.78 -2.42
N VAL A 64 6.53 4.52 -1.31
CA VAL A 64 5.32 3.68 -1.31
C VAL A 64 4.23 4.27 -2.21
N ALA A 65 4.01 5.58 -2.18
CA ALA A 65 3.06 6.26 -3.06
C ALA A 65 3.45 6.14 -4.54
N HIS A 66 4.75 6.17 -4.87
CA HIS A 66 5.21 5.98 -6.24
C HIS A 66 4.94 4.55 -6.74
N ILE A 67 5.19 3.53 -5.90
CA ILE A 67 4.86 2.14 -6.20
C ILE A 67 3.35 1.97 -6.41
N ALA A 68 2.54 2.56 -5.52
CA ALA A 68 1.08 2.51 -5.64
C ALA A 68 0.59 3.16 -6.94
N LYS A 69 1.17 4.29 -7.35
CA LYS A 69 0.86 4.95 -8.62
C LYS A 69 1.24 4.08 -9.83
N LEU A 70 2.41 3.45 -9.81
CA LEU A 70 2.83 2.55 -10.88
C LEU A 70 1.85 1.37 -11.03
N LEU A 71 1.44 0.76 -9.93
CA LEU A 71 0.45 -0.32 -9.95
C LEU A 71 -0.91 0.13 -10.51
N LEU A 72 -1.36 1.33 -10.15
CA LEU A 72 -2.57 1.93 -10.72
C LEU A 72 -2.48 2.07 -12.26
N GLU A 73 -1.34 2.51 -12.78
CA GLU A 73 -1.10 2.65 -14.23
C GLU A 73 -1.20 1.30 -14.96
N HIS A 74 -0.94 0.21 -14.26
CA HIS A 74 -1.12 -1.18 -14.73
C HIS A 74 -2.50 -1.78 -14.38
N ASN A 75 -3.49 -0.96 -14.02
CA ASN A 75 -4.85 -1.35 -13.65
C ASN A 75 -4.95 -2.25 -12.40
N ILE A 76 -3.96 -2.19 -11.52
CA ILE A 76 -3.94 -2.92 -10.24
C ILE A 76 -4.41 -1.97 -9.14
N SER A 77 -5.48 -2.34 -8.43
CA SER A 77 -5.88 -1.61 -7.23
C SER A 77 -4.89 -1.87 -6.10
N VAL A 78 -4.71 -0.90 -5.22
CA VAL A 78 -3.70 -0.96 -4.15
C VAL A 78 -4.33 -0.71 -2.80
N CYS A 79 -3.94 -1.48 -1.79
CA CYS A 79 -4.18 -1.19 -0.39
C CYS A 79 -2.84 -1.03 0.30
N VAL A 80 -2.56 0.18 0.79
CA VAL A 80 -1.40 0.52 1.64
C VAL A 80 -1.82 0.43 3.09
#